data_AF-A0A4V1IK41-F1
#
_entry.id   AF-A0A4V1IK41-F1
#
_cell.length_a   1.000
_cell.length_b   1.000
_cell.length_c   1.000
_cell.angle_alpha   90.00
_cell.angle_beta   90.00
_cell.angle_gamma   90.00
#
_symmetry.space_group_name_H-M   'P 1'
#
loop_
_entity.id
_entity.type
_entity.pdbx_description
1 polymer ?
#
loop_
_entity_poly.entity_id
_entity_poly.type
_entity_poly.pdbx_seq_one_letter_code
_entity_poly.pdbx_strand_id
1 'polypeptide(L)'
;MSNEKQNIFELLAKEFELKPSDYYFLDLIPLIEMIWADGENQPAELALLYHFTIEHIAHLDRAAGIPLITTEDANDFLERFAHRRPPQRLLDALSELVLDSASSADSERNRSILKYCMDIAAACTTQYPYALRGRIVDSEKVLLDKLFAAFQNRHYFDAN
;
A
#
# COMPACT_ATOMS: atom_id res chain seq x y z
N MET A 1 1.23 1.46 -21.53
CA MET A 1 1.28 0.90 -20.17
C MET A 1 0.07 1.27 -19.32
N SER A 2 -0.50 2.49 -19.41
CA SER A 2 -1.72 2.87 -18.63
C SER A 2 -2.97 2.01 -18.91
N ASN A 3 -3.17 1.52 -20.14
CA ASN A 3 -4.38 0.77 -20.51
C ASN A 3 -4.43 -0.66 -19.94
N GLU A 4 -3.28 -1.32 -19.75
CA GLU A 4 -3.25 -2.72 -19.30
C GLU A 4 -3.54 -2.83 -17.80
N LYS A 5 -2.91 -1.97 -16.98
CA LYS A 5 -3.16 -1.89 -15.54
C LYS A 5 -4.64 -1.59 -15.27
N GLN A 6 -5.22 -0.67 -16.03
CA GLN A 6 -6.63 -0.30 -15.90
C GLN A 6 -7.56 -1.45 -16.33
N ASN A 7 -7.25 -2.17 -17.40
CA ASN A 7 -8.01 -3.36 -17.81
C ASN A 7 -7.98 -4.48 -16.74
N ILE A 8 -6.82 -4.75 -16.14
CA ILE A 8 -6.70 -5.75 -15.07
C ILE A 8 -7.52 -5.31 -13.85
N PHE A 9 -7.43 -4.04 -13.47
CA PHE A 9 -8.24 -3.50 -12.39
C PHE A 9 -9.75 -3.62 -12.67
N GLU A 10 -10.20 -3.33 -13.90
CA GLU A 10 -11.62 -3.46 -14.26
C GLU A 10 -12.14 -4.90 -14.17
N LEU A 11 -11.29 -5.89 -14.43
CA LEU A 11 -11.62 -7.31 -14.21
C LEU A 11 -11.78 -7.61 -12.72
N LEU A 12 -10.83 -7.15 -11.89
CA LEU A 12 -10.91 -7.30 -10.44
C LEU A 12 -12.11 -6.55 -9.86
N ALA A 13 -12.44 -5.38 -10.40
CA ALA A 13 -13.58 -4.59 -9.97
C ALA A 13 -14.91 -5.30 -10.21
N LYS A 14 -15.03 -6.06 -11.29
CA LYS A 14 -16.22 -6.89 -11.55
C LYS A 14 -16.29 -8.10 -10.63
N GLU A 15 -15.16 -8.74 -10.34
CA GLU A 15 -15.12 -9.94 -9.50
C GLU A 15 -15.34 -9.63 -8.02
N PHE A 16 -14.79 -8.52 -7.53
CA PHE A 16 -14.77 -8.16 -6.10
C PHE A 16 -15.59 -6.91 -5.77
N GLU A 17 -16.41 -6.43 -6.71
CA GLU A 17 -17.29 -5.27 -6.55
C GLU A 17 -16.52 -3.98 -6.15
N LEU A 18 -15.32 -3.79 -6.73
CA LEU A 18 -14.53 -2.57 -6.50
C LEU A 18 -15.16 -1.37 -7.19
N LYS A 19 -15.02 -0.20 -6.57
CA LYS A 19 -15.47 1.07 -7.15
C LYS A 19 -14.42 1.59 -8.12
N PRO A 20 -14.81 2.35 -9.15
CA PRO A 20 -13.85 3.01 -10.04
C PRO A 20 -12.85 3.89 -9.28
N SER A 21 -13.28 4.54 -8.19
CA SER A 21 -12.41 5.37 -7.36
C SER A 21 -11.33 4.57 -6.61
N ASP A 22 -11.53 3.26 -6.38
CA ASP A 22 -10.54 2.40 -5.71
C ASP A 22 -9.24 2.28 -6.51
N TYR A 23 -9.28 2.49 -7.83
CA TYR A 23 -8.10 2.48 -8.68
C TYR A 23 -7.06 3.53 -8.26
N TYR A 24 -7.54 4.68 -7.79
CA TYR A 24 -6.65 5.76 -7.36
C TYR A 24 -5.94 5.42 -6.07
N PHE A 25 -6.52 4.58 -5.22
CA PHE A 25 -5.94 4.17 -3.93
C PHE A 25 -5.03 2.95 -4.02
N LEU A 26 -4.65 2.48 -5.21
CA LEU A 26 -3.76 1.32 -5.37
C LEU A 26 -2.41 1.50 -4.64
N ASP A 27 -1.92 2.73 -4.52
CA ASP A 27 -0.70 3.04 -3.76
C ASP A 27 -0.81 2.73 -2.25
N LEU A 28 -2.02 2.58 -1.71
CA LEU A 28 -2.26 2.24 -0.31
C LEU A 28 -2.18 0.73 -0.06
N ILE A 29 -2.25 -0.11 -1.10
CA ILE A 29 -2.31 -1.57 -0.96
C ILE A 29 -1.11 -2.12 -0.18
N PRO A 30 0.15 -1.70 -0.43
CA PRO A 30 1.27 -2.16 0.39
C PRO A 30 1.11 -1.82 1.88
N LEU A 31 0.56 -0.66 2.21
CA LEU A 31 0.32 -0.26 3.60
C LEU A 31 -0.82 -1.09 4.21
N ILE A 32 -1.87 -1.39 3.44
CA ILE A 32 -2.97 -2.27 3.85
C ILE A 32 -2.46 -3.69 4.13
N GLU A 33 -1.58 -4.22 3.29
CA GLU A 33 -0.95 -5.51 3.53
C GLU A 33 -0.11 -5.48 4.82
N MET A 34 0.61 -4.38 5.08
CA MET A 34 1.41 -4.23 6.30
C MET A 34 0.57 -4.25 7.56
N ILE A 35 -0.52 -3.47 7.64
CA ILE A 35 -1.35 -3.43 8.87
C ILE A 35 -2.00 -4.77 9.18
N TRP A 36 -2.28 -5.59 8.15
CA TRP A 36 -2.88 -6.91 8.33
C TRP A 36 -1.85 -8.04 8.45
N ALA A 37 -0.54 -7.74 8.43
CA ALA A 37 0.52 -8.74 8.33
C ALA A 37 0.65 -9.62 9.57
N ASP A 38 0.38 -9.07 10.75
CA ASP A 38 0.32 -9.80 12.02
C ASP A 38 -1.10 -10.28 12.38
N GLY A 39 -2.11 -9.77 11.65
CA GLY A 39 -3.53 -10.10 11.81
C GLY A 39 -4.31 -9.17 12.74
N GLU A 40 -3.65 -8.17 13.36
CA GLU A 40 -4.26 -7.24 14.29
C GLU A 40 -4.00 -5.79 13.88
N ASN A 41 -5.04 -5.07 13.44
CA ASN A 41 -4.91 -3.65 13.12
C ASN A 41 -4.88 -2.78 14.37
N GLN A 42 -3.71 -2.23 14.69
CA GLN A 42 -3.50 -1.40 15.85
C GLN A 42 -3.80 0.07 15.56
N PRO A 43 -4.27 0.84 16.56
CA PRO A 43 -4.58 2.26 16.37
C PRO A 43 -3.41 3.10 15.83
N ALA A 44 -2.17 2.77 16.21
CA ALA A 44 -0.98 3.49 15.76
C ALA A 44 -0.70 3.27 14.26
N GLU A 45 -0.90 2.06 13.76
CA GLU A 45 -0.75 1.72 12.35
C GLU A 45 -1.84 2.38 11.49
N LEU A 46 -3.08 2.35 11.97
CA LEU A 46 -4.20 3.04 11.32
C LEU A 46 -3.96 4.55 11.22
N ALA A 47 -3.39 5.17 12.26
CA ALA A 47 -3.05 6.60 12.23
C ALA A 47 -2.01 6.92 11.13
N LEU A 48 -1.02 6.05 10.93
CA LEU A 48 -0.03 6.18 9.85
C LEU A 48 -0.69 6.01 8.48
N LEU A 49 -1.58 5.01 8.31
CA LEU A 49 -2.33 4.82 7.07
C LEU A 49 -3.21 6.03 6.74
N TYR A 50 -3.91 6.61 7.71
CA TYR A 50 -4.72 7.81 7.49
C TYR A 50 -3.86 9.01 7.08
N HIS A 51 -2.71 9.19 7.73
CA HIS A 51 -1.80 10.26 7.38
C HIS A 51 -1.32 10.13 5.93
N PHE A 52 -0.89 8.93 5.52
CA PHE A 52 -0.51 8.63 4.14
C PHE A 52 -1.67 8.87 3.16
N THR A 53 -2.89 8.49 3.52
CA THR A 53 -4.09 8.67 2.67
C THR A 53 -4.33 10.14 2.37
N ILE A 54 -4.21 11.02 3.37
CA ILE A 54 -4.35 12.48 3.18
C ILE A 54 -3.25 13.02 2.26
N GLU A 55 -1.99 12.61 2.48
CA GLU A 55 -0.87 13.02 1.63
C GLU A 55 -1.04 12.51 0.19
N HIS A 56 -1.61 11.33 0.02
CA HIS A 56 -1.88 10.72 -1.28
C HIS A 56 -2.98 11.46 -2.06
N ILE A 57 -4.09 11.81 -1.43
CA ILE A 57 -5.15 12.63 -2.06
C ILE A 57 -4.55 13.95 -2.54
N ALA A 58 -3.80 14.64 -1.66
CA ALA A 58 -3.15 15.90 -2.02
C ALA A 58 -2.12 15.73 -3.16
N HIS A 59 -1.46 14.58 -3.26
CA HIS A 59 -0.56 14.26 -4.37
C HIS A 59 -1.34 14.07 -5.69
N LEU A 60 -2.42 13.29 -5.68
CA LEU A 60 -3.26 13.05 -6.86
C LEU A 60 -3.88 14.34 -7.39
N ASP A 61 -4.44 15.17 -6.51
CA ASP A 61 -5.05 16.44 -6.89
C ASP A 61 -4.03 17.40 -7.51
N ARG A 62 -2.81 17.45 -6.97
CA ARG A 62 -1.72 18.26 -7.55
C ARG A 62 -1.28 17.72 -8.91
N ALA A 63 -1.20 16.40 -9.08
CA ALA A 63 -0.79 15.78 -10.33
C ALA A 63 -1.84 15.97 -11.45
N ALA A 64 -3.13 15.89 -11.10
CA ALA A 64 -4.24 16.10 -12.02
C ALA A 64 -4.55 17.59 -12.28
N GLY A 65 -4.17 18.48 -11.35
CA GLY A 65 -4.51 19.91 -11.37
C GLY A 65 -5.97 20.19 -11.01
N ILE A 66 -6.74 19.17 -10.66
CA ILE A 66 -8.14 19.21 -10.24
C ILE A 66 -8.39 18.14 -9.16
N PRO A 67 -9.42 18.31 -8.30
CA PRO A 67 -9.81 17.26 -7.37
C PRO A 67 -10.21 15.98 -8.11
N LEU A 68 -9.47 14.90 -7.89
CA LEU A 68 -9.67 13.63 -8.61
C LEU A 68 -10.52 12.63 -7.81
N ILE A 69 -10.38 12.66 -6.50
CA ILE A 69 -11.07 11.78 -5.54
C ILE A 69 -11.58 12.60 -4.36
N THR A 70 -12.66 12.14 -3.74
CA THR A 70 -13.26 12.82 -2.59
C THR A 70 -12.78 12.23 -1.27
N THR A 71 -12.99 12.97 -0.18
CA THR A 71 -12.81 12.44 1.18
C THR A 71 -13.80 11.30 1.47
N GLU A 72 -14.98 11.31 0.85
CA GLU A 72 -15.96 10.23 0.97
C GLU A 72 -15.46 8.95 0.30
N ASP A 73 -14.83 9.04 -0.88
CA ASP A 73 -14.19 7.90 -1.55
C ASP A 73 -13.09 7.30 -0.67
N ALA A 74 -12.25 8.14 -0.07
CA ALA A 74 -11.17 7.69 0.80
C ALA A 74 -11.70 6.99 2.06
N ASN A 75 -12.70 7.56 2.71
CA ASN A 75 -13.32 6.97 3.90
C ASN A 75 -13.98 5.62 3.58
N ASP A 76 -14.68 5.52 2.46
CA ASP A 76 -15.29 4.26 2.02
C ASP A 76 -14.26 3.19 1.69
N PHE A 77 -13.17 3.56 1.02
CA PHE A 77 -12.05 2.65 0.74
C PHE A 77 -11.43 2.14 2.04
N LEU A 78 -11.11 3.03 2.99
CA LEU A 78 -10.54 2.66 4.28
C LEU A 78 -11.49 1.79 5.12
N GLU A 79 -12.80 2.03 5.09
CA GLU A 79 -13.78 1.15 5.75
C GLU A 79 -13.73 -0.28 5.19
N ARG A 80 -13.58 -0.44 3.87
CA ARG A 80 -13.54 -1.75 3.21
C ARG A 80 -12.20 -2.46 3.29
N PHE A 81 -11.09 -1.73 3.41
CA PHE A 81 -9.74 -2.29 3.33
C PHE A 81 -8.94 -2.22 4.63
N ALA A 82 -9.14 -1.19 5.44
CA ALA A 82 -8.41 -0.98 6.69
C ALA A 82 -9.24 -1.36 7.93
N HIS A 83 -10.57 -1.21 7.90
CA HIS A 83 -11.42 -1.61 9.02
C HIS A 83 -11.96 -3.03 8.91
N ARG A 84 -11.93 -3.59 7.70
CA ARG A 84 -12.33 -4.96 7.41
C ARG A 84 -11.25 -5.58 6.55
N ARG A 85 -10.71 -6.73 6.98
CA ARG A 85 -9.70 -7.43 6.21
C ARG A 85 -10.32 -7.90 4.89
N PRO A 86 -9.82 -7.46 3.73
CA PRO A 86 -10.33 -7.93 2.45
C PRO A 86 -10.02 -9.42 2.25
N PRO A 87 -10.72 -10.10 1.32
CA PRO A 87 -10.36 -11.45 0.92
C PRO A 87 -8.89 -11.51 0.49
N GLN A 88 -8.13 -12.48 0.98
CA GLN A 88 -6.69 -12.58 0.68
C GLN A 88 -6.41 -12.60 -0.82
N ARG A 89 -7.25 -13.31 -1.59
CA ARG A 89 -7.15 -13.35 -3.06
C ARG A 89 -7.26 -11.97 -3.73
N LEU A 90 -8.07 -11.08 -3.17
CA LEU A 90 -8.18 -9.70 -3.65
C LEU A 90 -6.90 -8.93 -3.33
N LEU A 91 -6.39 -9.03 -2.10
CA LEU A 91 -5.15 -8.37 -1.71
C LEU A 91 -3.98 -8.83 -2.56
N ASP A 92 -3.83 -10.15 -2.77
CA ASP A 92 -2.76 -10.72 -3.58
C ASP A 92 -2.80 -10.16 -5.02
N ALA A 93 -3.99 -10.13 -5.64
CA ALA A 93 -4.16 -9.64 -7.00
C ALA A 93 -3.90 -8.12 -7.13
N LEU A 94 -4.33 -7.33 -6.14
CA LEU A 94 -4.05 -5.89 -6.12
C LEU A 94 -2.57 -5.61 -5.84
N SER A 95 -1.93 -6.42 -4.99
CA SER A 95 -0.49 -6.35 -4.69
C SER A 95 0.32 -6.61 -5.95
N GLU A 96 0.03 -7.69 -6.69
CA GLU A 96 0.66 -7.96 -8.00
C GLU A 96 0.50 -6.79 -8.97
N LEU A 97 -0.71 -6.24 -9.09
CA LEU A 97 -1.00 -5.08 -9.96
C LEU A 97 -0.17 -3.84 -9.60
N VAL A 98 0.07 -3.60 -8.31
CA VAL A 98 0.90 -2.49 -7.82
C VAL A 98 2.37 -2.75 -8.10
N LEU A 99 2.87 -3.92 -7.73
CA LEU A 99 4.30 -4.27 -7.82
C LEU A 99 4.77 -4.39 -9.28
N ASP A 100 3.95 -4.89 -10.19
CA ASP A 100 4.28 -4.94 -11.62
C ASP A 100 4.45 -3.54 -12.22
N SER A 101 3.68 -2.57 -11.71
CA SER A 101 3.75 -1.17 -12.16
C SER A 101 4.86 -0.36 -11.49
N ALA A 102 5.40 -0.83 -10.35
CA ALA A 102 6.35 -0.13 -9.50
C ALA A 102 7.64 0.26 -10.24
N SER A 103 8.11 -0.62 -11.15
CA SER A 103 9.33 -0.43 -11.95
C SER A 103 9.28 0.74 -12.93
N SER A 104 8.08 1.24 -13.25
CA SER A 104 7.84 2.35 -14.18
C SER A 104 7.34 3.63 -13.48
N ALA A 105 7.13 3.56 -12.17
CA ALA A 105 6.51 4.60 -11.36
C ALA A 105 7.54 5.61 -10.82
N ASP A 106 7.04 6.73 -10.32
CA ASP A 106 7.84 7.77 -9.65
C ASP A 106 8.64 7.17 -8.47
N SER A 107 9.97 7.18 -8.61
CA SER A 107 10.89 6.64 -7.61
C SER A 107 10.75 7.29 -6.22
N GLU A 108 10.34 8.57 -6.17
CA GLU A 108 10.12 9.24 -4.89
C GLU A 108 8.84 8.74 -4.22
N ARG A 109 7.80 8.46 -5.01
CA ARG A 109 6.52 7.91 -4.54
C ARG A 109 6.71 6.51 -3.96
N ASN A 110 7.38 5.63 -4.68
CA ASN A 110 7.70 4.27 -4.20
C ASN A 110 8.51 4.31 -2.89
N ARG A 111 9.47 5.24 -2.80
CA ARG A 111 10.25 5.44 -1.56
C ARG A 111 9.38 5.95 -0.41
N SER A 112 8.39 6.80 -0.68
CA SER A 112 7.44 7.26 0.34
C SER A 112 6.58 6.10 0.86
N ILE A 113 6.01 5.30 -0.04
CA ILE A 113 5.24 4.08 0.30
C ILE A 113 6.06 3.16 1.21
N LEU A 114 7.30 2.84 0.81
CA LEU A 114 8.20 2.00 1.61
C LEU A 114 8.48 2.56 3.02
N LYS A 115 8.65 3.88 3.15
CA LYS A 115 8.87 4.52 4.45
C LYS A 115 7.68 4.31 5.37
N TYR A 116 6.46 4.54 4.88
CA TYR A 116 5.25 4.29 5.66
C TYR A 116 5.09 2.82 6.03
N CYS A 117 5.40 1.88 5.13
CA CYS A 117 5.40 0.45 5.46
C CYS A 117 6.37 0.12 6.61
N MET A 118 7.56 0.72 6.63
CA MET A 118 8.52 0.56 7.74
C MET A 118 8.01 1.18 9.04
N ASP A 119 7.41 2.38 8.97
CA ASP A 119 6.88 3.08 10.14
C ASP A 119 5.69 2.32 10.74
N ILE A 120 4.83 1.72 9.90
CA ILE A 120 3.74 0.83 10.31
C ILE A 120 4.32 -0.37 11.07
N ALA A 121 5.20 -1.15 10.44
CA ALA A 121 5.85 -2.31 11.08
C ALA A 121 6.54 -1.96 12.42
N ALA A 122 7.16 -0.78 12.51
CA ALA A 122 7.80 -0.35 13.74
C ALA A 122 6.79 0.02 14.85
N ALA A 123 5.56 0.40 14.49
CA ALA A 123 4.49 0.77 15.40
C ALA A 123 3.73 -0.44 15.99
N CYS A 124 3.82 -1.62 15.37
CA CYS A 124 3.08 -2.83 15.76
C CYS A 124 3.52 -3.42 17.12
N THR A 125 4.73 -3.13 17.58
CA THR A 125 5.19 -3.72 18.85
C THR A 125 4.66 -2.94 20.05
N THR A 126 3.62 -3.47 20.69
CA THR A 126 3.00 -2.90 21.91
C THR A 126 3.66 -3.36 23.21
N GLN A 127 4.42 -4.46 23.20
CA GLN A 127 5.03 -5.03 24.40
C GLN A 127 6.54 -4.73 24.49
N TYR A 128 6.90 -3.89 25.47
CA TYR A 128 8.28 -3.64 25.88
C TYR A 128 8.57 -4.32 27.22
N PRO A 129 9.77 -4.88 27.44
CA PRO A 129 10.90 -4.95 26.51
C PRO A 129 10.77 -6.09 25.50
N TYR A 130 11.20 -5.83 24.26
CA TYR A 130 11.37 -6.83 23.20
C TYR A 130 12.85 -7.19 23.03
N ALA A 131 13.11 -8.36 22.41
CA ALA A 131 14.47 -8.76 22.04
C ALA A 131 15.11 -7.75 21.07
N LEU A 132 16.44 -7.77 20.95
CA LEU A 132 17.21 -6.81 20.13
C LEU A 132 16.69 -6.64 18.68
N ARG A 133 16.11 -7.69 18.09
CA ARG A 133 15.52 -7.70 16.72
C ARG A 133 14.02 -7.99 16.71
N GLY A 134 13.35 -7.82 17.85
CA GLY A 134 11.94 -8.16 18.08
C GLY A 134 10.96 -7.01 17.89
N ARG A 135 11.41 -5.83 17.40
CA ARG A 135 10.54 -4.67 17.15
C ARG A 135 9.64 -4.82 15.91
N ILE A 136 10.06 -5.65 14.96
CA ILE A 136 9.29 -5.98 13.77
C ILE A 136 9.16 -7.50 13.80
N VAL A 137 7.93 -8.02 13.65
CA VAL A 137 7.69 -9.46 13.68
C VAL A 137 8.10 -10.10 12.35
N ASP A 138 8.28 -11.42 12.32
CA ASP A 138 8.87 -12.08 11.15
C ASP A 138 7.94 -12.04 9.91
N SER A 139 6.61 -12.05 10.09
CA SER A 139 5.66 -11.88 8.97
C SER A 139 5.80 -10.53 8.27
N GLU A 140 5.97 -9.46 9.04
CA GLU A 140 6.21 -8.11 8.52
C GLU A 140 7.56 -7.98 7.83
N LYS A 141 8.61 -8.62 8.35
CA LYS A 141 9.93 -8.64 7.68
C LYS A 141 9.85 -9.26 6.30
N VAL A 142 9.14 -10.40 6.18
CA VAL A 142 8.95 -11.08 4.89
C VAL A 142 8.22 -10.17 3.90
N LEU A 143 7.20 -9.44 4.34
CA LEU A 143 6.49 -8.49 3.50
C LEU A 143 7.37 -7.30 3.11
N LEU A 144 8.11 -6.72 4.05
CA LEU A 144 9.06 -5.64 3.77
C LEU A 144 10.13 -6.06 2.77
N ASP A 145 10.71 -7.26 2.89
CA ASP A 145 11.69 -7.79 1.94
C ASP A 145 11.10 -7.91 0.53
N LYS A 146 9.84 -8.40 0.40
CA LYS A 146 9.11 -8.45 -0.88
C LYS A 146 8.95 -7.05 -1.47
N LEU A 147 8.51 -6.08 -0.66
CA LEU A 147 8.30 -4.69 -1.10
C LEU A 147 9.63 -4.02 -1.49
N PHE A 148 10.71 -4.23 -0.74
CA PHE A 148 12.03 -3.72 -1.10
C PHE A 148 12.49 -4.26 -2.46
N ALA A 149 12.37 -5.57 -2.68
CA ALA A 149 12.76 -6.17 -3.97
C ALA A 149 11.96 -5.58 -5.14
N ALA A 150 10.65 -5.38 -4.97
CA ALA A 150 9.79 -4.84 -6.02
C ALA A 150 10.07 -3.35 -6.31
N PHE A 151 10.22 -2.53 -5.28
CA PHE A 151 10.40 -1.08 -5.41
C PHE A 151 11.85 -0.65 -5.67
N GLN A 152 12.86 -1.48 -5.37
CA GLN A 152 14.28 -1.19 -5.60
C GLN A 152 14.84 -1.79 -6.90
N ASN A 153 14.02 -2.47 -7.70
CA ASN A 153 14.44 -3.08 -8.98
C ASN A 153 14.77 -2.00 -10.05
N ARG A 154 15.92 -1.32 -9.86
CA ARG A 154 16.95 -0.90 -10.83
C ARG A 154 17.95 0.06 -10.17
N HIS A 155 18.91 -0.49 -9.43
CA HIS A 155 20.21 0.16 -9.25
C HIS A 155 21.42 -0.76 -9.57
N TYR A 156 21.20 -2.00 -10.00
CA TYR A 156 22.29 -2.99 -10.11
C TYR A 156 22.63 -3.53 -11.51
N PHE A 157 21.97 -3.07 -12.58
CA PHE A 157 22.25 -3.59 -13.94
C PHE A 157 22.74 -2.56 -14.97
N ASP A 158 22.97 -1.29 -14.61
CA ASP A 158 23.57 -0.28 -15.51
C ASP A 158 25.00 0.12 -15.08
N ALA A 159 25.77 -0.85 -14.59
CA ALA A 159 27.22 -0.71 -14.38
C ALA A 159 27.92 -2.04 -14.69
N ASN A 160 28.04 -2.36 -15.98
CA ASN A 160 29.19 -3.04 -16.61
C ASN A 160 28.98 -3.19 -18.11
#